data_AF-A0A965SKN9-F1
#
_entry.id   AF-A0A965SKN9-F1
#
_cell.length_a   1.000
_cell.length_b   1.000
_cell.length_c   1.000
_cell.angle_alpha   90.00
_cell.angle_beta   90.00
_cell.angle_gamma   90.00
#
_symmetry.space_group_name_H-M   'P 1'
#
loop_
_entity.id
_entity.type
_entity.pdbx_description
1 polymer ?
#
loop_
_entity_poly.entity_id
_entity_poly.type
_entity_poly.pdbx_seq_one_letter_code
_entity_poly.pdbx_strand_id
1 'polypeptide(L)'
;MARVLLFASAREAAGRSRESIEGATVAEVLSVATRRFGPRFEALLGSCTVWLNGEKCTPDAVVADDDEVAVLPPVSGGASDPQSLSLDDLRAQRDALQREEDAVSFVRRLAQGRLDIAREEQRRRAAGEPAPTDVTGGIARVFAQEHGAGSNRPPRDTQPPDDHALLRELEALCVEVGFGEVRELDDAELASCCQRVAEFESRVSTRRKQLFADIDVFSKELVRRYRTSTSSVDALLDQR
;
A
#
# COMPACT_ATOMS: atom_id res chain seq x y z
N MET A 1 -12.75 -15.26 31.22
CA MET A 1 -12.77 -14.22 30.16
C MET A 1 -11.51 -14.37 29.32
N ALA A 2 -11.63 -14.27 28.00
CA ALA A 2 -10.48 -14.26 27.10
C ALA A 2 -9.84 -12.87 27.04
N ARG A 3 -8.54 -12.81 26.78
CA ARG A 3 -7.79 -11.57 26.61
C ARG A 3 -7.66 -11.23 25.13
N VAL A 4 -8.39 -10.21 24.69
CA VAL A 4 -8.28 -9.68 23.34
C VAL A 4 -7.07 -8.74 23.25
N LEU A 5 -6.16 -9.01 22.33
CA LEU A 5 -4.97 -8.21 22.04
C LEU A 5 -5.17 -7.44 20.73
N LEU A 6 -4.92 -6.13 20.77
CA LEU A 6 -5.24 -5.19 19.70
C LEU A 6 -3.96 -4.50 19.22
N PHE A 7 -3.73 -4.55 17.91
CA PHE A 7 -2.52 -4.04 17.28
C PHE A 7 -2.82 -2.93 16.27
N ALA A 8 -1.85 -2.05 16.02
CA ALA A 8 -1.89 -1.03 14.96
C ALA A 8 -3.25 -0.30 14.82
N SER A 9 -3.87 -0.33 13.65
CA SER A 9 -5.15 0.33 13.38
C SER A 9 -6.32 -0.22 14.19
N ALA A 10 -6.30 -1.51 14.56
CA ALA A 10 -7.28 -2.09 15.49
C ALA A 10 -7.14 -1.50 16.90
N ARG A 11 -5.91 -1.27 17.37
CA ARG A 11 -5.64 -0.58 18.65
C ARG A 11 -6.14 0.86 18.62
N GLU A 12 -5.89 1.59 17.53
CA GLU A 12 -6.35 2.98 17.38
C GLU A 12 -7.87 3.06 17.35
N ALA A 13 -8.53 2.16 16.64
CA ALA A 13 -9.99 2.10 16.57
C ALA A 13 -10.63 1.73 17.93
N ALA A 14 -9.99 0.85 18.69
CA ALA A 14 -10.46 0.43 20.01
C ALA A 14 -10.06 1.36 21.17
N GLY A 15 -9.12 2.28 20.92
CA GLY A 15 -8.56 3.21 21.92
C GLY A 15 -7.71 2.54 23.01
N ARG A 16 -7.38 1.25 22.86
CA ARG A 16 -6.66 0.45 23.88
C ARG A 16 -5.95 -0.74 23.23
N SER A 17 -4.90 -1.23 23.88
CA SER A 17 -4.07 -2.34 23.38
C SER A 17 -4.53 -3.73 23.82
N ARG A 18 -5.35 -3.82 24.87
CA ARG A 18 -5.88 -5.10 25.39
C ARG A 18 -7.21 -4.91 26.09
N GLU A 19 -8.02 -5.96 26.11
CA GLU A 19 -9.27 -6.01 26.87
C GLU A 19 -9.67 -7.45 27.22
N SER A 20 -10.30 -7.63 28.39
CA SER A 20 -10.93 -8.90 28.77
C SER A 20 -12.37 -8.94 28.28
N ILE A 21 -12.71 -9.97 27.50
CA ILE A 21 -14.01 -10.14 26.87
C ILE A 21 -14.53 -11.57 27.11
N GLU A 22 -15.82 -11.69 27.40
CA GLU A 22 -16.51 -12.99 27.55
C GLU A 22 -16.98 -13.52 26.19
N GLY A 23 -16.84 -14.83 26.01
CA GLY A 23 -17.33 -15.58 24.86
C GLY A 23 -16.79 -17.01 24.89
N ALA A 24 -17.58 -17.97 24.42
CA ALA A 24 -17.19 -19.39 24.34
C ALA A 24 -16.46 -19.70 23.02
N THR A 25 -16.53 -18.82 22.03
CA THR A 25 -15.85 -18.94 20.73
C THR A 25 -15.23 -17.62 20.30
N VAL A 26 -14.28 -17.69 19.35
CA VAL A 26 -13.66 -16.49 18.76
C VAL A 26 -14.71 -15.56 18.16
N ALA A 27 -15.72 -16.08 17.47
CA ALA A 27 -16.81 -15.30 16.88
C ALA A 27 -17.61 -14.53 17.95
N GLU A 28 -17.92 -15.17 19.08
CA GLU A 28 -18.63 -14.53 20.18
C GLU A 28 -17.78 -13.42 20.81
N VAL A 29 -16.49 -13.69 21.07
CA VAL A 29 -15.55 -12.71 21.61
C VAL A 29 -15.45 -11.50 20.68
N LEU A 30 -15.29 -11.71 19.36
CA LEU A 30 -15.22 -10.62 18.38
C LEU A 30 -16.55 -9.86 18.24
N SER A 31 -17.68 -10.56 18.34
CA SER A 31 -19.02 -9.94 18.31
C SER A 31 -19.25 -9.02 19.52
N VAL A 32 -18.73 -9.38 20.69
CA VAL A 32 -18.74 -8.49 21.86
C VAL A 32 -17.77 -7.32 21.65
N ALA A 33 -16.59 -7.56 21.10
CA ALA A 33 -15.61 -6.53 20.80
C ALA A 33 -16.16 -5.49 19.80
N THR A 34 -16.84 -5.90 18.72
CA THR A 34 -17.45 -4.98 17.75
C THR A 34 -18.52 -4.09 18.39
N ARG A 35 -19.41 -4.66 19.20
CA ARG A 35 -20.42 -3.88 19.94
C ARG A 35 -19.77 -2.86 20.88
N ARG A 36 -18.62 -3.20 21.46
CA ARG A 36 -17.94 -2.36 22.46
C ARG A 36 -17.08 -1.25 21.84
N PHE A 37 -16.35 -1.55 20.76
CA PHE A 37 -15.47 -0.60 20.09
C PHE A 37 -16.15 0.19 18.96
N GLY A 38 -17.32 -0.27 18.52
CA GLY A 38 -18.18 0.43 17.59
C GLY A 38 -17.85 0.21 16.11
N PRO A 39 -18.56 0.92 15.21
CA PRO A 39 -18.60 0.62 13.78
C PRO A 39 -17.25 0.74 13.08
N ARG A 40 -16.37 1.64 13.55
CA ARG A 40 -15.02 1.83 12.98
C ARG A 40 -14.16 0.59 13.17
N PHE A 41 -14.27 -0.10 14.30
CA PHE A 41 -13.54 -1.33 14.58
C PHE A 41 -14.14 -2.52 13.79
N GLU A 42 -15.47 -2.59 13.70
CA GLU A 42 -16.18 -3.60 12.91
C GLU A 42 -15.78 -3.56 11.42
N ALA A 43 -15.73 -2.37 10.83
CA ALA A 43 -15.29 -2.19 9.45
C ALA A 43 -13.85 -2.68 9.22
N LEU A 44 -12.97 -2.54 10.21
CA LEU A 44 -11.58 -2.99 10.12
C LEU A 44 -11.45 -4.51 10.25
N LEU A 45 -12.25 -5.13 11.12
CA LEU A 45 -12.18 -6.57 11.41
C LEU A 45 -12.31 -7.44 10.17
N GLY A 46 -13.13 -7.03 9.19
CA GLY A 46 -13.30 -7.77 7.92
C GLY A 46 -12.00 -7.93 7.11
N SER A 47 -10.99 -7.10 7.38
CA SER A 47 -9.67 -7.16 6.75
C SER A 47 -8.58 -7.74 7.65
N CYS A 48 -8.88 -7.99 8.93
CA CYS A 48 -7.92 -8.45 9.93
C CYS A 48 -7.74 -9.97 9.90
N THR A 49 -6.55 -10.44 10.25
CA THR A 49 -6.30 -11.83 10.62
C THR A 49 -6.50 -11.99 12.12
N VAL A 50 -7.16 -13.07 12.55
CA VAL A 50 -7.43 -13.35 13.96
C VAL A 50 -6.68 -14.60 14.38
N TRP A 51 -5.91 -14.49 15.47
CA TRP A 51 -5.17 -15.60 16.07
C TRP A 51 -5.73 -15.92 17.44
N LEU A 52 -5.74 -17.21 17.78
CA LEU A 52 -6.01 -17.74 19.11
C LEU A 52 -4.71 -18.39 19.62
N ASN A 53 -4.21 -17.92 20.76
CA ASN A 53 -2.99 -18.44 21.40
C ASN A 53 -1.77 -18.53 20.46
N GLY A 54 -1.64 -17.55 19.56
CA GLY A 54 -0.51 -17.46 18.63
C GLY A 54 -0.71 -18.17 17.29
N GLU A 55 -1.84 -18.85 17.06
CA GLU A 55 -2.12 -19.55 15.81
C GLU A 55 -3.36 -18.99 15.10
N LYS A 56 -3.34 -18.96 13.77
CA LYS A 56 -4.49 -18.53 12.98
C LYS A 56 -5.67 -19.47 13.25
N CYS A 57 -6.83 -18.87 13.55
CA CYS A 57 -8.01 -19.62 13.97
C CYS A 57 -9.19 -19.39 13.03
N THR A 58 -10.19 -20.28 13.13
CA THR A 58 -11.50 -20.07 12.53
C THR A 58 -12.43 -19.38 13.55
N PRO A 59 -13.50 -18.70 13.12
CA PRO A 59 -14.41 -17.99 14.03
C PRO A 59 -15.08 -18.92 15.06
N ASP A 60 -15.26 -20.19 14.72
CA ASP A 60 -15.86 -21.25 15.52
C ASP A 60 -14.89 -21.94 16.50
N ALA A 61 -13.61 -21.53 16.52
CA ALA A 61 -12.65 -22.02 17.50
C ALA A 61 -13.11 -21.71 18.93
N VAL A 62 -13.10 -22.74 19.79
CA VAL A 62 -13.48 -22.64 21.20
C VAL A 62 -12.43 -21.82 21.95
N VAL A 63 -12.90 -20.93 22.81
CA VAL A 63 -12.07 -20.04 23.62
C VAL A 63 -12.30 -20.36 25.09
N ALA A 64 -11.22 -20.66 25.80
CA ALA A 64 -11.21 -20.88 27.23
C ALA A 64 -10.94 -19.58 28.00
N ASP A 65 -11.09 -19.65 29.33
CA ASP A 65 -10.62 -18.58 30.20
C ASP A 65 -9.09 -18.44 30.06
N ASP A 66 -8.61 -17.18 30.08
CA ASP A 66 -7.20 -16.78 29.92
C ASP A 66 -6.59 -16.93 28.51
N ASP A 67 -7.34 -17.49 27.55
CA ASP A 67 -6.92 -17.55 26.14
C ASP A 67 -6.69 -16.15 25.55
N GLU A 68 -5.71 -16.05 24.65
CA GLU A 68 -5.39 -14.82 23.94
C GLU A 68 -5.99 -14.81 22.54
N VAL A 69 -6.83 -13.82 22.25
CA VAL A 69 -7.38 -13.57 20.91
C VAL A 69 -6.73 -12.32 20.34
N ALA A 70 -5.83 -12.48 19.38
CA ALA A 70 -5.13 -11.36 18.75
C ALA A 70 -5.82 -10.93 17.45
N VAL A 71 -6.15 -9.63 17.35
CA VAL A 71 -6.68 -9.00 16.13
C VAL A 71 -5.54 -8.28 15.43
N LEU A 72 -5.15 -8.82 14.27
CA LEU A 72 -4.02 -8.36 13.48
C LEU A 72 -4.56 -7.67 12.21
N PRO A 73 -4.56 -6.33 12.15
CA PRO A 73 -4.91 -5.62 10.93
C PRO A 73 -3.98 -6.00 9.78
N PRO A 74 -4.44 -5.85 8.53
CA PRO A 74 -3.53 -5.89 7.40
C PRO A 74 -2.48 -4.81 7.62
N VAL A 75 -1.20 -5.20 7.52
CA VAL A 75 -0.07 -4.36 7.92
C VAL A 75 0.01 -3.09 7.07
N SER A 76 -0.61 -2.01 7.57
CA SER A 76 -0.46 -0.66 7.05
C SER A 76 0.83 -0.06 7.63
N GLY A 77 1.95 -0.24 6.91
CA GLY A 77 3.15 0.61 7.05
C GLY A 77 4.18 0.21 8.12
N GLY A 78 4.03 -0.94 8.76
CA GLY A 78 5.08 -1.59 9.54
C GLY A 78 5.14 -3.05 9.12
N ALA A 79 6.09 -3.39 8.26
CA ALA A 79 6.34 -4.77 7.93
C ALA A 79 6.55 -5.60 9.21
N SER A 80 5.84 -6.73 9.34
CA SER A 80 6.17 -7.76 10.33
C SER A 80 7.66 -8.05 10.27
N ASP A 81 8.33 -8.15 11.41
CA ASP A 81 9.79 -8.37 11.45
C ASP A 81 10.14 -9.58 10.57
N PRO A 82 10.88 -9.38 9.46
CA PRO A 82 11.24 -10.44 8.53
C PRO A 82 11.95 -11.62 9.19
N GLN A 83 12.64 -11.38 10.31
CA GLN A 83 13.34 -12.43 11.05
C GLN A 83 12.39 -13.42 11.74
N SER A 84 11.18 -12.98 12.08
CA SER A 84 10.19 -13.79 12.79
C SER A 84 9.33 -14.68 11.88
N LEU A 85 9.30 -14.41 10.57
CA LEU A 85 8.43 -15.10 9.62
C LEU A 85 8.98 -16.47 9.22
N SER A 86 8.10 -17.39 8.79
CA SER A 86 8.53 -18.58 8.05
C SER A 86 9.10 -18.18 6.68
N LEU A 87 9.80 -19.10 6.00
CA LEU A 87 10.40 -18.79 4.70
C LEU A 87 9.33 -18.57 3.61
N ASP A 88 8.21 -19.29 3.70
CA ASP A 88 7.09 -19.12 2.76
C ASP A 88 6.30 -17.84 3.05
N ASP A 89 6.07 -17.50 4.31
CA ASP A 89 5.44 -16.21 4.68
C ASP A 89 6.32 -15.02 4.28
N LEU A 90 7.65 -15.15 4.41
CA LEU A 90 8.59 -14.13 3.99
C LEU A 90 8.54 -13.88 2.47
N ARG A 91 8.39 -14.94 1.66
CA ARG A 91 8.17 -14.83 0.20
C ARG A 91 6.83 -14.19 -0.11
N ALA A 92 5.75 -14.68 0.52
CA ALA A 92 4.40 -14.17 0.31
C ALA A 92 4.30 -12.68 0.66
N GLN A 93 4.91 -12.25 1.77
CA GLN A 93 4.93 -10.86 2.19
C GLN A 93 5.75 -9.98 1.23
N ARG A 94 6.92 -10.45 0.78
CA ARG A 94 7.70 -9.76 -0.25
C ARG A 94 6.87 -9.59 -1.53
N ASP A 95 6.18 -10.64 -1.98
CA ASP A 95 5.40 -10.60 -3.22
C ASP A 95 4.17 -9.69 -3.11
N ALA A 96 3.55 -9.61 -1.93
CA ALA A 96 2.50 -8.64 -1.64
C ALA A 96 3.04 -7.19 -1.70
N LEU A 97 4.18 -6.91 -1.06
CA LEU A 97 4.84 -5.60 -1.13
C LEU A 97 5.23 -5.23 -2.56
N GLN A 98 5.69 -6.21 -3.35
CA GLN A 98 6.05 -6.02 -4.75
C GLN A 98 4.85 -5.59 -5.60
N ARG A 99 3.72 -6.29 -5.45
CA ARG A 99 2.46 -5.96 -6.16
C ARG A 99 1.92 -4.58 -5.77
N GLU A 100 1.98 -4.24 -4.49
CA GLU A 100 1.62 -2.91 -4.00
C GLU A 100 2.55 -1.83 -4.59
N GLU A 101 3.86 -2.07 -4.65
CA GLU A 101 4.81 -1.13 -5.23
C GLU A 101 4.57 -0.92 -6.73
N ASP A 102 4.29 -2.00 -7.47
CA ASP A 102 3.95 -1.93 -8.89
C ASP A 102 2.71 -1.05 -9.12
N ALA A 103 1.67 -1.22 -8.30
CA ALA A 103 0.45 -0.40 -8.32
C ALA A 103 0.74 1.08 -8.04
N VAL A 104 1.49 1.36 -6.97
CA VAL A 104 1.86 2.71 -6.55
C VAL A 104 2.73 3.38 -7.63
N SER A 105 3.67 2.66 -8.23
CA SER A 105 4.52 3.15 -9.31
C SER A 105 3.73 3.48 -10.57
N PHE A 106 2.72 2.68 -10.91
CA PHE A 106 1.80 2.96 -12.01
C PHE A 106 1.00 4.25 -11.76
N VAL A 107 0.33 4.36 -10.61
CA VAL A 107 -0.45 5.57 -10.25
C VAL A 107 0.44 6.81 -10.19
N ARG A 108 1.66 6.68 -9.67
CA ARG A 108 2.64 7.77 -9.66
C ARG A 108 2.94 8.27 -11.07
N ARG A 109 3.21 7.39 -12.03
CA ARG A 109 3.47 7.79 -13.43
C ARG A 109 2.27 8.47 -14.07
N LEU A 110 1.05 8.00 -13.79
CA LEU A 110 -0.17 8.66 -14.26
C LEU A 110 -0.29 10.07 -13.68
N ALA A 111 -0.07 10.24 -12.37
CA ALA A 111 -0.10 11.55 -11.73
C ALA A 111 0.95 12.51 -12.30
N GLN A 112 2.19 12.03 -12.53
CA GLN A 112 3.24 12.80 -13.18
C GLN A 112 2.81 13.25 -14.58
N GLY A 113 2.35 12.33 -15.43
CA GLY A 113 1.93 12.66 -16.79
C GLY A 113 0.79 13.69 -16.83
N ARG A 114 -0.17 13.60 -15.90
CA ARG A 114 -1.24 14.61 -15.77
C ARG A 114 -0.70 15.95 -15.30
N LEU A 115 0.19 15.96 -14.32
CA LEU A 115 0.84 17.17 -13.83
C LEU A 115 1.65 17.87 -14.92
N ASP A 116 2.36 17.11 -15.76
CA ASP A 116 3.17 17.63 -16.85
C ASP A 116 2.30 18.28 -17.93
N ILE A 117 1.14 17.69 -18.24
CA ILE A 117 0.14 18.30 -19.13
C ILE A 117 -0.36 19.65 -18.58
N ALA A 118 -0.73 19.69 -17.30
CA ALA A 118 -1.23 20.92 -16.67
C ALA A 118 -0.15 22.01 -16.57
N ARG A 119 1.11 21.63 -16.27
CA ARG A 119 2.24 22.55 -16.24
C ARG A 119 2.61 23.08 -17.62
N GLU A 120 2.51 22.25 -18.65
CA GLU A 120 2.73 22.67 -20.02
C GLU A 120 1.67 23.67 -20.48
N GLU A 121 0.40 23.45 -20.14
CA GLU A 121 -0.68 24.43 -20.33
C GLU A 121 -0.32 25.77 -19.66
N GLN A 122 0.11 25.74 -18.41
CA GLN A 122 0.48 26.93 -17.65
C GLN A 122 1.68 27.66 -18.28
N ARG A 123 2.71 26.91 -18.70
CA ARG A 123 3.88 27.46 -19.42
C ARG A 123 3.46 28.11 -20.73
N ARG A 124 2.59 27.45 -21.50
CA ARG A 124 2.10 27.95 -22.78
C ARG A 124 1.39 29.30 -22.62
N ARG A 125 0.48 29.41 -21.63
CA ARG A 125 -0.23 30.66 -21.33
C ARG A 125 0.72 31.77 -20.93
N ALA A 126 1.68 31.48 -20.04
CA ALA A 126 2.69 32.44 -19.63
C ALA A 126 3.58 32.94 -20.80
N ALA A 127 3.80 32.10 -21.81
CA ALA A 127 4.54 32.44 -23.03
C ALA A 127 3.68 33.14 -24.11
N GLY A 128 2.36 33.23 -23.94
CA GLY A 128 1.45 33.75 -24.96
C GLY A 128 1.36 32.86 -26.21
N GLU A 129 1.72 31.57 -26.08
CA GLU A 129 1.69 30.61 -27.19
C GLU A 129 0.23 30.19 -27.50
N PRO A 130 -0.17 30.12 -28.78
CA PRO A 130 -1.52 29.70 -29.16
C PRO A 130 -1.77 28.23 -28.80
N ALA A 131 -3.03 27.89 -28.51
CA ALA A 131 -3.40 26.51 -28.21
C ALA A 131 -3.06 25.58 -29.41
N PRO A 132 -2.51 24.37 -29.17
CA PRO A 132 -2.21 23.43 -30.25
C PRO A 132 -3.51 23.01 -30.95
N THR A 133 -3.52 23.08 -32.28
CA THR A 133 -4.61 22.58 -33.12
C THR A 133 -4.73 21.06 -33.09
N ASP A 134 -3.66 20.34 -32.75
CA ASP A 134 -3.63 18.89 -32.61
C ASP A 134 -3.26 18.46 -31.18
N VAL A 135 -4.18 17.73 -30.54
CA VAL A 135 -4.02 17.19 -29.18
C VAL A 135 -2.89 16.15 -29.13
N THR A 136 -2.70 15.37 -30.20
CA THR A 136 -1.73 14.26 -30.22
C THR A 136 -0.29 14.77 -30.31
N GLY A 137 -0.01 15.79 -31.12
CA GLY A 137 1.29 16.47 -31.16
C GLY A 137 1.68 17.12 -29.83
N GLY A 138 0.71 17.66 -29.07
CA GLY A 138 0.93 18.21 -27.74
C GLY A 138 1.34 17.14 -26.72
N ILE A 139 0.63 16.00 -26.71
CA ILE A 139 0.92 14.85 -25.85
C ILE A 139 2.33 14.30 -26.13
N ALA A 140 2.69 14.10 -27.40
CA ALA A 140 4.01 13.58 -27.77
C ALA A 140 5.14 14.49 -27.25
N ARG A 141 4.96 15.82 -27.26
CA ARG A 141 5.95 16.78 -26.76
C ARG A 141 6.11 16.75 -25.24
N VAL A 142 5.00 16.57 -24.51
CA VAL A 142 5.00 16.45 -23.04
C VAL A 142 5.72 15.18 -22.60
N PHE A 143 5.44 14.04 -23.23
CA PHE A 143 6.03 12.75 -22.83
C PHE A 143 7.44 12.51 -23.39
N ALA A 144 7.89 13.25 -24.42
CA ALA A 144 9.24 13.13 -24.96
C ALA A 144 10.34 13.60 -24.00
N GLN A 145 10.00 14.39 -22.97
CA GLN A 145 10.98 14.94 -22.02
C GLN A 145 11.26 13.99 -20.84
N GLU A 146 10.36 13.05 -20.54
CA GLU A 146 10.51 12.08 -19.45
C GLU A 146 11.43 10.91 -19.86
N HIS A 147 12.74 11.14 -19.80
CA HIS A 147 13.69 10.04 -19.66
C HIS A 147 13.66 9.60 -18.21
N GLY A 148 12.67 8.77 -17.86
CA GLY A 148 12.60 8.17 -16.53
C GLY A 148 13.97 7.60 -16.19
N ALA A 149 14.55 8.02 -15.07
CA ALA A 149 15.80 7.49 -14.55
C ALA A 149 15.61 5.97 -14.42
N GLY A 150 16.06 5.25 -15.45
CA GLY A 150 15.75 3.85 -15.65
C GLY A 150 16.21 3.11 -14.41
N SER A 151 15.27 2.58 -13.65
CA SER A 151 15.62 1.57 -12.66
C SER A 151 16.30 0.45 -13.45
N ASN A 152 17.51 0.04 -13.07
CA ASN A 152 18.20 -1.14 -13.62
C ASN A 152 17.44 -2.46 -13.35
N ARG A 153 16.18 -2.38 -12.93
CA ARG A 153 15.35 -3.53 -12.60
C ARG A 153 14.77 -4.10 -13.90
N PRO A 154 14.78 -5.44 -14.06
CA PRO A 154 14.17 -6.08 -15.21
C PRO A 154 12.73 -5.61 -15.43
N PRO A 155 12.30 -5.42 -16.68
CA PRO A 155 10.90 -5.16 -16.99
C PRO A 155 10.04 -6.25 -16.36
N ARG A 156 9.05 -5.84 -15.57
CA ARG A 156 8.05 -6.76 -15.00
C ARG A 156 6.72 -6.49 -15.68
N ASP A 157 6.00 -7.58 -15.94
CA ASP A 157 4.66 -7.52 -16.48
C ASP A 157 3.76 -6.92 -15.40
N THR A 158 3.47 -5.64 -15.56
CA THR A 158 2.69 -4.85 -14.60
C THR A 158 1.25 -4.89 -15.08
N GLN A 159 0.47 -5.85 -14.57
CA GLN A 159 -0.98 -5.73 -14.68
C GLN A 159 -1.41 -4.54 -13.82
N PRO A 160 -2.02 -3.50 -14.40
CA PRO A 160 -2.57 -2.40 -13.62
C PRO A 160 -3.64 -2.97 -12.69
N PRO A 161 -3.59 -2.72 -11.39
CA PRO A 161 -4.71 -3.06 -10.53
C PRO A 161 -5.82 -2.04 -10.78
N ASP A 162 -6.79 -2.42 -11.60
CA ASP A 162 -7.93 -1.59 -12.03
C ASP A 162 -8.77 -1.04 -10.85
N ASP A 163 -8.66 -1.64 -9.65
CA ASP A 163 -9.40 -1.22 -8.43
C ASP A 163 -8.48 -0.68 -7.30
N HIS A 164 -7.26 -0.24 -7.62
CA HIS A 164 -6.38 0.29 -6.59
C HIS A 164 -6.91 1.59 -5.98
N ALA A 165 -6.89 1.70 -4.65
CA ALA A 165 -7.45 2.86 -3.94
C ALA A 165 -6.83 4.20 -4.37
N LEU A 166 -5.51 4.24 -4.59
CA LEU A 166 -4.83 5.45 -5.08
C LEU A 166 -5.21 5.81 -6.53
N LEU A 167 -5.56 4.82 -7.36
CA LEU A 167 -6.01 5.09 -8.73
C LEU A 167 -7.38 5.79 -8.69
N ARG A 168 -8.32 5.24 -7.92
CA ARG A 168 -9.63 5.85 -7.68
C ARG A 168 -9.52 7.24 -7.06
N GLU A 169 -8.60 7.43 -6.11
CA GLU A 169 -8.34 8.74 -5.51
C GLU A 169 -7.81 9.74 -6.54
N LEU A 170 -6.86 9.34 -7.38
CA LEU A 170 -6.32 10.20 -8.44
C LEU A 170 -7.40 10.58 -9.46
N GLU A 171 -8.25 9.63 -9.87
CA GLU A 171 -9.36 9.88 -10.79
C GLU A 171 -10.38 10.86 -10.20
N ALA A 172 -10.80 10.65 -8.95
CA ALA A 172 -11.69 11.55 -8.25
C ALA A 172 -11.09 12.96 -8.12
N LEU A 173 -9.79 13.05 -7.77
CA LEU A 173 -9.07 14.33 -7.70
C LEU A 173 -9.07 15.04 -9.06
N CYS A 174 -8.81 14.32 -10.15
CA CYS A 174 -8.82 14.89 -11.51
C CYS A 174 -10.19 15.45 -11.90
N VAL A 175 -11.28 14.81 -11.49
CA VAL A 175 -12.64 15.33 -11.68
C VAL A 175 -12.83 16.59 -10.84
N GLU A 176 -12.43 16.57 -9.56
CA GLU A 176 -12.61 17.69 -8.64
C GLU A 176 -11.87 18.96 -9.06
N VAL A 177 -10.67 18.81 -9.63
CA VAL A 177 -9.85 19.95 -10.11
C VAL A 177 -10.12 20.33 -11.57
N GLY A 178 -11.12 19.72 -12.22
CA GLY A 178 -11.46 20.01 -13.61
C GLY A 178 -10.39 19.61 -14.63
N PHE A 179 -9.51 18.66 -14.31
CA PHE A 179 -8.40 18.25 -15.18
C PHE A 179 -8.86 17.76 -16.55
N GLY A 180 -10.08 17.18 -16.65
CA GLY A 180 -10.65 16.73 -17.93
C GLY A 180 -10.75 17.85 -18.98
N GLU A 181 -11.01 19.07 -18.52
CA GLU A 181 -11.14 20.27 -19.36
C GLU A 181 -10.03 21.29 -19.02
N VAL A 182 -8.80 20.81 -18.79
CA VAL A 182 -7.65 21.63 -18.32
C VAL A 182 -7.39 22.91 -19.15
N ARG A 183 -7.81 22.93 -20.41
CA ARG A 183 -7.66 24.07 -21.32
C ARG A 183 -8.73 25.16 -21.11
N GLU A 184 -9.86 24.80 -20.53
CA GLU A 184 -10.99 25.70 -20.25
C GLU A 184 -10.86 26.37 -18.88
N LEU A 185 -10.07 25.79 -17.97
CA LEU A 185 -9.76 26.36 -16.66
C LEU A 185 -9.19 27.76 -16.79
N ASP A 186 -9.52 28.67 -15.86
CA ASP A 186 -8.80 29.93 -15.75
C ASP A 186 -7.40 29.75 -15.14
N ASP A 187 -6.59 30.82 -15.09
CA ASP A 187 -5.21 30.73 -14.62
C ASP A 187 -5.10 30.37 -13.12
N ALA A 188 -6.08 30.76 -12.31
CA ALA A 188 -6.11 30.43 -10.88
C ALA A 188 -6.55 28.98 -10.66
N GLU A 189 -7.54 28.52 -11.40
CA GLU A 189 -8.02 27.13 -11.40
C GLU A 189 -6.93 26.18 -11.89
N LEU A 190 -6.22 26.54 -12.97
CA LEU A 190 -5.10 25.76 -13.49
C LEU A 190 -3.95 25.68 -12.49
N ALA A 191 -3.61 26.78 -11.82
CA ALA A 191 -2.60 26.78 -10.77
C ALA A 191 -2.99 25.87 -9.58
N SER A 192 -4.26 25.90 -9.18
CA SER A 192 -4.81 25.02 -8.15
C SER A 192 -4.78 23.54 -8.57
N CYS A 193 -5.16 23.24 -9.82
CA CYS A 193 -5.05 21.90 -10.40
C CYS A 193 -3.60 21.39 -10.34
N CYS A 194 -2.63 22.17 -10.83
CA CYS A 194 -1.21 21.85 -10.75
C CYS A 194 -0.75 21.56 -9.31
N GLN A 195 -1.11 22.42 -8.35
CA GLN A 195 -0.73 22.26 -6.95
C GLN A 195 -1.28 20.95 -6.37
N ARG A 196 -2.58 20.70 -6.52
CA ARG A 196 -3.22 19.53 -5.91
C ARG A 196 -2.75 18.21 -6.50
N VAL A 197 -2.54 18.15 -7.82
CA VAL A 197 -1.97 16.95 -8.46
C VAL A 197 -0.51 16.75 -8.04
N ALA A 198 0.27 17.82 -7.85
CA ALA A 198 1.64 17.72 -7.33
C ALA A 198 1.70 17.23 -5.88
N GLU A 199 0.81 17.67 -5.01
CA GLU A 199 0.69 17.19 -3.63
C GLU A 199 0.35 15.69 -3.60
N PHE A 200 -0.60 15.26 -4.44
CA PHE A 200 -0.91 13.85 -4.62
C PHE A 200 0.31 13.04 -5.11
N GLU A 201 0.98 13.47 -6.17
CA GLU A 201 2.18 12.79 -6.71
C GLU A 201 3.27 12.66 -5.65
N SER A 202 3.52 13.71 -4.86
CA SER A 202 4.53 13.72 -3.80
C SER A 202 4.22 12.70 -2.70
N ARG A 203 2.94 12.58 -2.30
CA ARG A 203 2.48 11.58 -1.33
C ARG A 203 2.68 10.16 -1.87
N VAL A 204 2.29 9.91 -3.12
CA VAL A 204 2.49 8.59 -3.78
C VAL A 204 3.98 8.27 -3.95
N SER A 205 4.79 9.25 -4.32
CA SER A 205 6.26 9.16 -4.38
C SER A 205 6.88 8.75 -3.05
N THR A 206 6.40 9.32 -1.94
CA THR A 206 6.86 9.00 -0.58
C THR A 206 6.48 7.57 -0.21
N ARG A 207 5.22 7.17 -0.47
CA ARG A 207 4.76 5.79 -0.28
C ARG A 207 5.60 4.78 -1.08
N ARG A 208 5.90 5.09 -2.34
CA ARG A 208 6.76 4.25 -3.20
C ARG A 208 8.15 4.04 -2.57
N LYS A 209 8.78 5.11 -2.08
CA LYS A 209 10.10 5.02 -1.42
C LYS A 209 10.06 4.11 -0.19
N GLN A 210 9.00 4.19 0.61
CA GLN A 210 8.82 3.30 1.76
C GLN A 210 8.68 1.84 1.32
N LEU A 211 7.87 1.56 0.30
CA LEU A 211 7.70 0.20 -0.22
C LEU A 211 9.00 -0.40 -0.74
N PHE A 212 9.82 0.40 -1.44
CA PHE A 212 11.16 -0.04 -1.84
C PHE A 212 12.03 -0.41 -0.65
N ALA A 213 12.05 0.43 0.39
CA ALA A 213 12.82 0.14 1.60
C ALA A 213 12.34 -1.17 2.26
N ASP A 214 11.02 -1.37 2.37
CA ASP A 214 10.44 -2.59 2.93
C ASP A 214 10.82 -3.81 2.09
N ILE A 215 10.61 -3.77 0.77
CA ILE A 215 10.99 -4.85 -0.16
C ILE A 215 12.47 -5.22 -0.03
N ASP A 216 13.36 -4.24 0.11
CA ASP A 216 14.78 -4.46 0.29
C ASP A 216 15.10 -5.21 1.59
N VAL A 217 14.40 -4.90 2.70
CA VAL A 217 14.57 -5.63 3.96
C VAL A 217 14.17 -7.10 3.80
N PHE A 218 13.00 -7.39 3.22
CA PHE A 218 12.54 -8.77 3.00
C PHE A 218 13.46 -9.53 2.03
N SER A 219 13.90 -8.86 0.97
CA SER A 219 14.81 -9.45 -0.03
C SER A 219 16.15 -9.81 0.59
N LYS A 220 16.70 -8.93 1.46
CA LYS A 220 17.94 -9.21 2.20
C LYS A 220 17.80 -10.39 3.14
N GLU A 221 16.68 -10.49 3.87
CA GLU A 221 16.44 -11.61 4.78
C GLU A 221 16.26 -12.94 4.02
N LEU A 222 15.56 -12.94 2.87
CA LEU A 222 15.46 -14.12 2.01
C LEU A 222 16.85 -14.58 1.55
N VAL A 223 17.67 -13.67 1.02
CA VAL A 223 19.04 -13.98 0.56
C VAL A 223 19.89 -14.52 1.71
N ARG A 224 19.79 -13.93 2.91
CA ARG A 224 20.47 -14.42 4.11
C ARG A 224 20.07 -15.87 4.43
N ARG A 225 18.78 -16.16 4.50
CA ARG A 225 18.27 -17.52 4.80
C ARG A 225 18.69 -18.54 3.75
N TYR A 226 18.63 -18.18 2.46
CA TYR A 226 19.13 -19.05 1.40
C TYR A 226 20.62 -19.35 1.53
N ARG A 227 21.46 -18.35 1.82
CA ARG A 227 22.89 -18.57 2.06
C ARG A 227 23.12 -19.50 3.24
N THR A 228 22.43 -19.28 4.36
CA THR A 228 22.56 -20.14 5.55
C THR A 228 22.08 -21.57 5.27
N SER A 229 20.99 -21.76 4.51
CA SER A 229 20.53 -23.10 4.13
C SER A 229 21.50 -23.81 3.19
N THR A 230 22.06 -23.11 2.19
CA THR A 230 23.02 -23.70 1.24
C THR A 230 24.33 -24.04 1.96
N SER A 231 24.86 -23.14 2.81
CA SER A 231 26.06 -23.44 3.61
C SER A 231 25.84 -24.58 4.61
N SER A 232 24.61 -24.79 5.11
CA SER A 232 24.27 -25.95 5.95
C SER A 232 24.20 -27.24 5.14
N VAL A 233 23.76 -27.20 3.88
CA VAL A 233 23.74 -28.36 2.98
C VAL A 233 25.16 -28.70 2.52
N ASP A 234 25.97 -27.72 2.14
CA ASP A 234 27.38 -27.92 1.76
C ASP A 234 28.19 -28.48 2.95
N ALA A 235 27.98 -27.96 4.17
CA ALA A 235 28.63 -28.48 5.39
C ALA A 235 28.18 -29.91 5.78
N LEU A 236 26.99 -30.35 5.37
CA LEU A 236 26.52 -31.73 5.52
C LEU A 236 27.11 -32.66 4.44
N LEU A 237 27.46 -32.12 3.27
CA LEU A 237 28.03 -32.89 2.16
C LEU A 237 29.56 -33.05 2.26
N ASP A 238 30.24 -32.13 2.95
CA ASP A 238 31.70 -32.14 3.16
C ASP A 238 32.17 -33.04 4.34
N GLN A 239 31.26 -33.75 5.04
CA GLN A 239 31.60 -34.70 6.12
C GLN A 239 31.84 -36.15 5.65
N ARG A 240 32.55 -36.37 4.52
CA ARG A 240 32.95 -37.72 4.07
C ARG A 240 34.45 -37.96 4.14
#